data_AF-A0A7X7LIZ3-F1
#
_entry.id   AF-A0A7X7LIZ3-F1
#
_cell.length_a   1.000
_cell.length_b   1.000
_cell.length_c   1.000
_cell.angle_alpha   90.00
_cell.angle_beta   90.00
_cell.angle_gamma   90.00
#
_symmetry.space_group_name_H-M   'P 1'
#
loop_
_entity.id
_entity.type
_entity.pdbx_description
1 polymer ?
#
loop_
_entity_poly.entity_id
_entity_poly.type
_entity_poly.pdbx_seq_one_letter_code
_entity_poly.pdbx_strand_id
1 'polypeptide(L)'
;MKNKIIHLGLAGLFILAIVSCKKDKTDESKLLENAEAEATANAFFDDIYNEMEETIVTLENNGYEPQGDKSGLDEGSRLITVAQGQGTSSYPNFPRLITITYTNWTSPSGKIKNGIVYIHITAPYRVEGNIKTITFENFSIDEHQIEGIKVIENTGNRSYKITISDGKITFPDGTFYTREANRTRTWVEGFDTPNIILDDEYEITGTSSGINRKEYSYTHTIATPLRIRITCPWIVSGTINLLVDDITAVLDYGDGECDNKATFIVNDTVYNITLRGHHNQ
;
A
#
# COMPACT_ATOMS: atom_id res chain seq x y z
N MET A 1 65.29 26.31 57.72
CA MET A 1 64.65 26.36 56.38
C MET A 1 63.17 26.67 56.60
N LYS A 2 62.79 27.96 56.54
CA LYS A 2 61.87 28.58 55.54
C LYS A 2 60.55 27.79 55.36
N ASN A 3 59.45 28.26 55.97
CA ASN A 3 58.31 28.99 55.33
C ASN A 3 57.20 28.03 54.88
N LYS A 4 55.88 28.29 54.82
CA LYS A 4 54.87 29.24 55.36
C LYS A 4 53.60 28.99 54.48
N ILE A 5 52.38 29.15 55.03
CA ILE A 5 51.11 29.56 54.33
C ILE A 5 50.40 28.46 53.49
N ILE A 6 49.17 27.98 53.79
CA ILE A 6 47.77 28.52 53.73
C ILE A 6 47.25 28.80 52.30
N HIS A 7 45.96 28.50 52.08
CA HIS A 7 45.05 28.81 50.94
C HIS A 7 44.78 27.65 49.98
N LEU A 8 43.61 27.46 49.38
CA LEU A 8 42.25 27.99 49.43
C LEU A 8 41.46 27.11 48.44
N GLY A 9 40.16 26.92 48.64
CA GLY A 9 39.37 25.88 47.96
C GLY A 9 39.32 25.96 46.42
N LEU A 10 38.84 24.86 45.84
CA LEU A 10 38.18 24.89 44.54
C LEU A 10 36.99 23.94 44.59
N ALA A 11 35.80 24.53 44.60
CA ALA A 11 34.55 23.85 44.31
C ALA A 11 34.66 23.26 42.90
N GLY A 12 34.84 21.95 42.81
CA GLY A 12 34.72 21.20 41.56
C GLY A 12 33.24 20.96 41.29
N LEU A 13 32.63 21.89 40.56
CA LEU A 13 31.30 21.80 40.00
C LEU A 13 31.24 20.55 39.09
N PHE A 14 30.66 19.45 39.59
CA PHE A 14 30.35 18.29 38.76
C PHE A 14 29.14 18.66 37.89
N ILE A 15 29.41 19.26 36.74
CA ILE A 15 28.40 19.44 35.68
C ILE A 15 28.11 18.02 35.16
N LEU A 16 27.09 17.39 35.74
CA LEU A 16 26.39 16.32 35.04
C LEU A 16 25.80 16.93 33.77
N ALA A 17 26.44 16.64 32.64
CA ALA A 17 25.87 16.87 31.34
C ALA A 17 24.62 15.98 31.22
N ILE A 18 23.46 16.55 31.54
CA ILE A 18 22.16 16.04 31.09
C ILE A 18 22.09 16.22 29.57
N VAL A 19 22.70 15.29 28.84
CA VAL A 19 22.38 15.03 27.44
C VAL A 19 21.35 13.91 27.42
N SER A 20 20.08 14.25 27.61
CA SER A 20 18.97 13.38 27.17
C SER A 20 17.67 14.17 27.18
N CYS A 21 16.70 13.74 26.35
CA CYS A 21 15.41 14.36 26.02
C CYS A 21 15.41 15.46 24.93
N LYS A 22 16.11 15.23 23.82
CA LYS A 22 15.69 15.79 22.52
C LYS A 22 15.35 14.74 21.45
N LYS A 23 15.71 13.47 21.65
CA LYS A 23 15.50 12.40 20.67
C LYS A 23 14.02 12.09 20.45
N ASP A 24 13.26 11.98 21.53
CA ASP A 24 11.86 11.50 21.50
C ASP A 24 10.95 12.32 20.57
N LYS A 25 11.06 13.66 20.58
CA LYS A 25 10.22 14.52 19.72
C LYS A 25 10.59 14.47 18.23
N THR A 26 11.86 14.19 17.91
CA THR A 26 12.32 14.12 16.53
C THR A 26 11.92 12.78 15.91
N ASP A 27 12.01 11.70 16.67
CA ASP A 27 11.66 10.37 16.21
C ASP A 27 10.15 10.26 15.90
N GLU A 28 9.30 10.79 16.78
CA GLU A 28 7.84 10.87 16.58
C GLU A 28 7.47 11.67 15.32
N SER A 29 8.14 12.80 15.06
CA SER A 29 7.90 13.61 13.87
C SER A 29 8.20 12.84 12.59
N LYS A 30 9.34 12.14 12.54
CA LYS A 30 9.71 11.33 11.37
C LYS A 30 8.69 10.22 11.09
N LEU A 31 8.23 9.53 12.15
CA LEU A 31 7.23 8.48 12.03
C LEU A 31 5.88 9.02 11.54
N LEU A 32 5.45 10.18 12.04
CA LEU A 32 4.22 10.84 11.59
C LEU A 32 4.33 11.26 10.11
N GLU A 33 5.43 11.90 9.72
CA GLU A 33 5.69 12.28 8.33
C GLU A 33 5.69 11.06 7.40
N ASN A 34 6.28 9.93 7.84
CA ASN A 34 6.22 8.68 7.10
C ASN A 34 4.79 8.16 6.97
N ALA A 35 4.01 8.17 8.05
CA ALA A 35 2.62 7.71 8.03
C ALA A 35 1.72 8.55 7.12
N GLU A 36 1.91 9.87 7.06
CA GLU A 36 1.18 10.75 6.15
C GLU A 36 1.54 10.50 4.67
N ALA A 37 2.83 10.33 4.39
CA ALA A 37 3.31 9.99 3.05
C ALA A 37 2.77 8.61 2.62
N GLU A 38 2.78 7.63 3.52
CA GLU A 38 2.24 6.29 3.32
C GLU A 38 0.74 6.32 3.00
N ALA A 39 -0.04 7.06 3.78
CA ALA A 39 -1.48 7.19 3.58
C ALA A 39 -1.80 7.79 2.20
N THR A 40 -1.05 8.81 1.80
CA THR A 40 -1.18 9.44 0.47
C THR A 40 -0.83 8.45 -0.64
N ALA A 41 0.29 7.74 -0.51
CA ALA A 41 0.71 6.75 -1.49
C ALA A 41 -0.27 5.58 -1.62
N ASN A 42 -0.81 5.09 -0.51
CA ASN A 42 -1.86 4.07 -0.51
C ASN A 42 -3.10 4.53 -1.28
N ALA A 43 -3.55 5.78 -1.06
CA ALA A 43 -4.71 6.30 -1.78
C ALA A 43 -4.53 6.28 -3.30
N PHE A 44 -3.33 6.52 -3.84
CA PHE A 44 -3.06 6.42 -5.28
C PHE A 44 -2.93 4.97 -5.77
N PHE A 45 -2.16 4.14 -5.07
CA PHE A 45 -1.97 2.75 -5.46
C PHE A 45 -3.27 1.95 -5.37
N ASP A 46 -4.04 2.12 -4.31
CA ASP A 46 -5.30 1.40 -4.11
C ASP A 46 -6.36 1.86 -5.12
N ASP A 47 -6.41 3.16 -5.46
CA ASP A 47 -7.30 3.68 -6.49
C ASP A 47 -7.09 2.96 -7.83
N ILE A 48 -5.85 2.88 -8.31
CA ILE A 48 -5.59 2.24 -9.60
C ILE A 48 -5.67 0.71 -9.51
N TYR A 49 -5.12 0.10 -8.46
CA TYR A 49 -5.10 -1.36 -8.36
C TYR A 49 -6.47 -1.99 -8.13
N ASN A 50 -7.36 -1.31 -7.39
CA ASN A 50 -8.73 -1.77 -7.23
C ASN A 50 -9.50 -1.64 -8.57
N GLU A 51 -9.32 -0.54 -9.31
CA GLU A 51 -9.90 -0.40 -10.65
C GLU A 51 -9.42 -1.51 -11.59
N MET A 52 -8.13 -1.89 -11.53
CA MET A 52 -7.61 -2.99 -12.36
C MET A 52 -8.23 -4.33 -11.99
N GLU A 53 -8.33 -4.67 -10.71
CA GLU A 53 -8.98 -5.92 -10.28
C GLU A 53 -10.46 -5.96 -10.68
N GLU A 54 -11.20 -4.86 -10.51
CA GLU A 54 -12.60 -4.75 -10.93
C GLU A 54 -12.75 -4.88 -12.46
N THR A 55 -11.84 -4.26 -13.22
CA THR A 55 -11.81 -4.35 -14.69
C THR A 55 -11.61 -5.79 -15.14
N ILE A 56 -10.70 -6.53 -14.50
CA ILE A 56 -10.45 -7.94 -14.83
C ILE A 56 -11.71 -8.78 -14.61
N VAL A 57 -12.37 -8.64 -13.46
CA VAL A 57 -13.59 -9.39 -13.13
C VAL A 57 -14.72 -9.04 -14.09
N THR A 58 -14.88 -7.76 -14.42
CA THR A 58 -15.90 -7.28 -15.37
C THR A 58 -15.68 -7.85 -16.76
N LEU A 59 -14.43 -7.84 -17.25
CA LEU A 59 -14.09 -8.43 -18.55
C LEU A 59 -14.28 -9.95 -18.56
N GLU A 60 -13.93 -10.67 -17.49
CA GLU A 60 -14.18 -12.11 -17.47
C GLU A 60 -15.69 -12.43 -17.55
N ASN A 61 -16.52 -11.67 -16.83
CA ASN A 61 -17.98 -11.83 -16.85
C ASN A 61 -18.63 -11.44 -18.19
N ASN A 62 -18.00 -10.56 -18.98
CA ASN A 62 -18.52 -10.13 -20.27
C ASN A 62 -17.92 -10.90 -21.47
N GLY A 63 -17.10 -11.92 -21.23
CA GLY A 63 -16.45 -12.69 -22.30
C GLY A 63 -15.19 -12.04 -22.89
N TYR A 64 -14.60 -11.07 -22.19
CA TYR A 64 -13.45 -10.25 -22.61
C TYR A 64 -13.72 -9.36 -23.82
N GLU A 65 -14.97 -8.91 -23.96
CA GLU A 65 -15.34 -7.95 -25.00
C GLU A 65 -14.72 -6.58 -24.69
N PRO A 66 -14.09 -5.91 -25.69
CA PRO A 66 -13.55 -4.56 -25.52
C PRO A 66 -14.59 -3.57 -24.99
N GLN A 67 -14.15 -2.63 -24.16
CA GLN A 67 -15.01 -1.62 -23.54
C GLN A 67 -14.47 -0.21 -23.81
N GLY A 68 -15.33 0.80 -23.73
CA GLY A 68 -14.91 2.18 -23.86
C GLY A 68 -15.93 3.15 -23.29
N ASP A 69 -15.44 4.09 -22.49
CA ASP A 69 -16.25 5.10 -21.81
C ASP A 69 -15.75 6.50 -22.14
N LYS A 70 -16.68 7.44 -22.27
CA LYS A 70 -16.37 8.88 -22.32
C LYS A 70 -16.39 9.46 -20.91
N SER A 71 -15.57 10.48 -20.66
CA SER A 71 -15.67 11.26 -19.42
C SER A 71 -17.05 11.92 -19.34
N GLY A 72 -17.68 11.88 -18.16
CA GLY A 72 -19.03 12.43 -17.96
C GLY A 72 -19.09 13.96 -17.99
N LEU A 73 -17.95 14.65 -17.94
CA LEU A 73 -17.85 16.09 -17.79
C LEU A 73 -16.99 16.80 -18.86
N ASP A 74 -16.15 16.08 -19.63
CA ASP A 74 -15.17 16.65 -20.60
C ASP A 74 -14.95 15.74 -21.83
N GLU A 75 -14.15 16.18 -22.81
CA GLU A 75 -13.75 15.43 -24.02
C GLU A 75 -12.85 14.19 -23.75
N GLY A 76 -12.65 13.82 -22.48
CA GLY A 76 -11.81 12.70 -22.08
C GLY A 76 -12.37 11.32 -22.44
N SER A 77 -11.50 10.30 -22.48
CA SER A 77 -11.88 8.93 -22.80
C SER A 77 -11.04 7.87 -22.09
N ARG A 78 -11.66 6.73 -21.79
CA ARG A 78 -11.02 5.49 -21.34
C ARG A 78 -11.35 4.40 -22.35
N LEU A 79 -10.33 3.79 -22.94
CA LEU A 79 -10.48 2.70 -23.91
C LEU A 79 -9.82 1.44 -23.37
N ILE A 80 -10.57 0.33 -23.38
CA ILE A 80 -10.11 -0.99 -22.94
C ILE A 80 -10.09 -1.93 -24.14
N THR A 81 -8.92 -2.45 -24.46
CA THR A 81 -8.74 -3.44 -25.53
C THR A 81 -8.17 -4.74 -24.96
N VAL A 82 -8.50 -5.87 -25.59
CA VAL A 82 -8.03 -7.18 -25.16
C VAL A 82 -7.43 -7.94 -26.34
N ALA A 83 -6.15 -8.27 -26.24
CA ALA A 83 -5.47 -9.17 -27.16
C ALA A 83 -5.40 -10.58 -26.55
N GLN A 84 -5.58 -11.61 -27.38
CA GLN A 84 -5.64 -13.01 -26.96
C GLN A 84 -4.42 -13.78 -27.47
N GLY A 85 -3.84 -14.61 -26.61
CA GLY A 85 -2.85 -15.62 -26.98
C GLY A 85 -3.49 -16.89 -27.53
N GLN A 86 -2.67 -17.77 -28.11
CA GLN A 86 -3.16 -19.05 -28.66
C GLN A 86 -3.56 -20.06 -27.57
N GLY A 87 -2.94 -19.98 -26.39
CA GLY A 87 -3.30 -20.79 -25.22
C GLY A 87 -3.00 -22.27 -25.32
N THR A 88 -3.68 -23.00 -24.46
CA THR A 88 -3.62 -24.47 -24.38
C THR A 88 -5.01 -25.04 -24.58
N SER A 89 -5.14 -26.37 -24.69
CA SER A 89 -6.45 -27.02 -24.70
C SER A 89 -7.26 -26.74 -23.43
N SER A 90 -6.59 -26.59 -22.28
CA SER A 90 -7.24 -26.29 -21.00
C SER A 90 -7.69 -24.83 -20.90
N TYR A 91 -6.90 -23.91 -21.48
CA TYR A 91 -7.16 -22.46 -21.44
C TYR A 91 -6.97 -21.86 -22.84
N PRO A 92 -7.93 -22.08 -23.76
CA PRO A 92 -7.89 -21.43 -25.06
C PRO A 92 -8.01 -19.92 -24.88
N ASN A 93 -7.37 -19.15 -25.77
CA ASN A 93 -7.40 -17.67 -25.78
C ASN A 93 -6.69 -16.96 -24.61
N PHE A 94 -5.92 -17.70 -23.80
CA PHE A 94 -4.98 -17.14 -22.82
C PHE A 94 -3.52 -17.36 -23.29
N PRO A 95 -2.52 -16.61 -22.83
CA PRO A 95 -2.63 -15.44 -21.97
C PRO A 95 -3.40 -14.30 -22.66
N ARG A 96 -3.92 -13.37 -21.87
CA ARG A 96 -4.58 -12.16 -22.36
C ARG A 96 -3.76 -10.93 -22.00
N LEU A 97 -3.63 -10.00 -22.93
CA LEU A 97 -3.11 -8.66 -22.68
C LEU A 97 -4.27 -7.68 -22.77
N ILE A 98 -4.62 -7.09 -21.62
CA ILE A 98 -5.61 -6.03 -21.52
C ILE A 98 -4.85 -4.71 -21.50
N THR A 99 -5.20 -3.80 -22.41
CA THR A 99 -4.61 -2.46 -22.49
C THR A 99 -5.69 -1.44 -22.20
N ILE A 100 -5.46 -0.60 -21.20
CA ILE A 100 -6.38 0.44 -20.77
C ILE A 100 -5.70 1.78 -21.03
N THR A 101 -6.26 2.57 -21.94
CA THR A 101 -5.73 3.88 -22.33
C THR A 101 -6.63 4.97 -21.78
N TYR A 102 -6.04 5.88 -21.01
CA TYR A 102 -6.69 7.05 -20.45
C TYR A 102 -6.19 8.31 -21.16
N THR A 103 -7.14 9.11 -21.65
CA THR A 103 -6.87 10.43 -22.25
C THR A 103 -7.77 11.45 -21.58
N ASN A 104 -7.20 12.27 -20.68
CA ASN A 104 -7.90 13.26 -19.87
C ASN A 104 -9.19 12.71 -19.23
N TRP A 105 -9.15 11.47 -18.74
CA TRP A 105 -10.36 10.79 -18.30
C TRP A 105 -10.64 11.08 -16.83
N THR A 106 -11.83 11.62 -16.55
CA THR A 106 -12.28 11.91 -15.19
C THR A 106 -13.01 10.69 -14.62
N SER A 107 -12.45 10.11 -13.58
CA SER A 107 -13.07 9.00 -12.83
C SER A 107 -14.35 9.45 -12.11
N PRO A 108 -15.24 8.52 -11.71
CA PRO A 108 -16.42 8.85 -10.93
C PRO A 108 -16.16 9.59 -9.61
N SER A 109 -14.96 9.42 -9.02
CA SER A 109 -14.49 10.16 -7.83
C SER A 109 -13.93 11.55 -8.14
N GLY A 110 -13.88 11.95 -9.41
CA GLY A 110 -13.41 13.27 -9.85
C GLY A 110 -11.91 13.36 -10.15
N LYS A 111 -11.14 12.29 -9.96
CA LYS A 111 -9.71 12.25 -10.29
C LYS A 111 -9.49 12.14 -11.78
N ILE A 112 -8.49 12.84 -12.32
CA ILE A 112 -8.14 12.86 -13.74
C ILE A 112 -7.01 11.86 -14.00
N LYS A 113 -7.21 10.94 -14.94
CA LYS A 113 -6.24 9.91 -15.33
C LYS A 113 -5.75 10.10 -16.76
N ASN A 114 -4.46 9.88 -16.97
CA ASN A 114 -3.81 9.91 -18.29
C ASN A 114 -2.82 8.75 -18.42
N GLY A 115 -2.53 8.33 -19.65
CA GLY A 115 -1.53 7.30 -19.95
C GLY A 115 -2.12 5.91 -20.11
N ILE A 116 -1.29 4.88 -19.98
CA ILE A 116 -1.66 3.50 -20.31
C ILE A 116 -1.36 2.57 -19.12
N VAL A 117 -2.29 1.67 -18.85
CA VAL A 117 -2.10 0.53 -17.95
C VAL A 117 -2.20 -0.76 -18.76
N TYR A 118 -1.23 -1.65 -18.56
CA TYR A 118 -1.24 -2.99 -19.14
C TYR A 118 -1.52 -4.01 -18.05
N ILE A 119 -2.39 -4.98 -18.36
CA ILE A 119 -2.63 -6.15 -17.52
C ILE A 119 -2.39 -7.40 -18.36
N HIS A 120 -1.38 -8.18 -17.99
CA HIS A 120 -1.13 -9.49 -18.58
C HIS A 120 -1.64 -10.59 -17.65
N ILE A 121 -2.52 -11.46 -18.15
CA ILE A 121 -3.16 -12.53 -17.39
C ILE A 121 -2.87 -13.88 -18.03
N THR A 122 -2.36 -14.85 -17.27
CA THR A 122 -1.94 -16.15 -17.83
C THR A 122 -3.07 -17.18 -17.95
N ALA A 123 -4.13 -17.08 -17.15
CA ALA A 123 -5.26 -18.02 -17.12
C ALA A 123 -6.55 -17.34 -16.57
N PRO A 124 -7.72 -18.01 -16.60
CA PRO A 124 -8.93 -17.49 -15.95
C PRO A 124 -8.73 -17.14 -14.46
N TYR A 125 -9.52 -16.21 -13.91
CA TYR A 125 -9.23 -15.51 -12.65
C TYR A 125 -9.02 -16.46 -11.45
N ARG A 126 -9.90 -17.46 -11.31
CA ARG A 126 -9.90 -18.41 -10.18
C ARG A 126 -9.00 -19.64 -10.38
N VAL A 127 -8.35 -19.77 -11.52
CA VAL A 127 -7.45 -20.90 -11.78
C VAL A 127 -6.19 -20.77 -10.93
N GLU A 128 -5.85 -21.84 -10.21
CA GLU A 128 -4.58 -21.95 -9.50
C GLU A 128 -3.40 -21.85 -10.48
N GLY A 129 -2.37 -21.09 -10.11
CA GLY A 129 -1.24 -20.74 -10.97
C GLY A 129 -1.52 -19.59 -11.94
N ASN A 130 -2.72 -19.00 -11.93
CA ASN A 130 -2.96 -17.77 -12.68
C ASN A 130 -2.09 -16.62 -12.13
N ILE A 131 -1.44 -15.89 -13.05
CA ILE A 131 -0.59 -14.74 -12.75
C ILE A 131 -1.18 -13.54 -13.48
N LYS A 132 -1.44 -12.48 -12.72
CA LYS A 132 -1.81 -11.15 -13.21
C LYS A 132 -0.62 -10.21 -13.02
N THR A 133 -0.12 -9.63 -14.10
CA THR A 133 0.97 -8.64 -14.07
C THR A 133 0.44 -7.31 -14.56
N ILE A 134 0.52 -6.28 -13.72
CA ILE A 134 0.08 -4.91 -14.00
C ILE A 134 1.31 -4.03 -14.16
N THR A 135 1.39 -3.28 -15.26
CA THR A 135 2.45 -2.30 -15.54
C THR A 135 1.88 -1.01 -16.12
N PHE A 136 2.70 0.05 -16.10
CA PHE A 136 2.29 1.41 -16.44
C PHE A 136 3.17 1.99 -17.55
N GLU A 137 2.58 2.78 -18.44
CA GLU A 137 3.29 3.58 -19.44
C GLU A 137 2.73 5.01 -19.44
N ASN A 138 3.59 5.96 -19.05
CA ASN A 138 3.25 7.38 -18.94
C ASN A 138 1.95 7.64 -18.15
N PHE A 139 1.67 6.79 -17.15
CA PHE A 139 0.41 6.82 -16.41
C PHE A 139 0.46 7.82 -15.25
N SER A 140 -0.61 8.59 -15.07
CA SER A 140 -0.75 9.52 -13.96
C SER A 140 -2.19 9.65 -13.45
N ILE A 141 -2.32 10.03 -12.17
CA ILE A 141 -3.56 10.41 -11.51
C ILE A 141 -3.37 11.80 -10.93
N ASP A 142 -4.17 12.78 -11.34
CA ASP A 142 -4.07 14.18 -10.90
C ASP A 142 -2.63 14.70 -10.98
N GLU A 143 -1.96 14.47 -12.13
CA GLU A 143 -0.56 14.83 -12.40
C GLU A 143 0.50 14.06 -11.59
N HIS A 144 0.12 13.11 -10.74
CA HIS A 144 1.04 12.23 -10.03
C HIS A 144 1.39 11.03 -10.91
N GLN A 145 2.64 10.95 -11.36
CA GLN A 145 3.10 9.85 -12.21
C GLN A 145 3.25 8.57 -11.38
N ILE A 146 2.64 7.48 -11.85
CA ILE A 146 2.69 6.17 -11.18
C ILE A 146 3.47 5.19 -12.06
N GLU A 147 4.43 4.51 -11.43
CA GLU A 147 5.35 3.56 -12.07
C GLU A 147 5.45 2.28 -11.22
N GLY A 148 5.96 1.22 -11.84
CA GLY A 148 6.27 -0.06 -11.19
C GLY A 148 5.52 -1.24 -11.78
N ILE A 149 5.71 -2.41 -11.15
CA ILE A 149 5.16 -3.69 -11.57
C ILE A 149 4.44 -4.30 -10.37
N LYS A 150 3.15 -4.61 -10.52
CA LYS A 150 2.41 -5.41 -9.54
C LYS A 150 2.12 -6.79 -10.13
N VAL A 151 2.53 -7.83 -9.41
CA VAL A 151 2.23 -9.22 -9.77
C VAL A 151 1.34 -9.83 -8.71
N ILE A 152 0.28 -10.51 -9.14
CA ILE A 152 -0.66 -11.22 -8.28
C ILE A 152 -0.77 -12.64 -8.80
N GLU A 153 -0.30 -13.59 -8.01
CA GLU A 153 -0.31 -15.03 -8.31
C GLU A 153 -1.36 -15.72 -7.44
N ASN A 154 -2.29 -16.44 -8.06
CA ASN A 154 -3.17 -17.36 -7.36
C ASN A 154 -2.38 -18.62 -7.01
N THR A 155 -1.96 -18.75 -5.76
CA THR A 155 -1.13 -19.89 -5.31
C THR A 155 -1.96 -21.11 -4.93
N GLY A 156 -3.27 -21.08 -5.18
CA GLY A 156 -4.19 -22.13 -4.75
C GLY A 156 -4.48 -22.03 -3.25
N ASN A 157 -5.23 -23.00 -2.74
CA ASN A 157 -5.60 -23.07 -1.32
C ASN A 157 -6.12 -21.73 -0.75
N ARG A 158 -6.95 -21.04 -1.54
CA ARG A 158 -7.56 -19.74 -1.21
C ARG A 158 -6.56 -18.60 -0.95
N SER A 159 -5.35 -18.71 -1.49
CA SER A 159 -4.24 -17.80 -1.23
C SER A 159 -3.73 -17.13 -2.49
N TYR A 160 -3.27 -15.88 -2.32
CA TYR A 160 -2.75 -15.04 -3.38
C TYR A 160 -1.45 -14.40 -2.93
N LYS A 161 -0.38 -14.61 -3.68
CA LYS A 161 0.89 -13.91 -3.49
C LYS A 161 0.88 -12.62 -4.30
N ILE A 162 1.24 -11.52 -3.66
CA ILE A 162 1.23 -10.18 -4.23
C ILE A 162 2.64 -9.61 -4.10
N THR A 163 3.26 -9.27 -5.22
CA THR A 163 4.54 -8.56 -5.22
C THR A 163 4.42 -7.23 -5.94
N ILE A 164 5.06 -6.20 -5.39
CA ILE A 164 5.26 -4.91 -6.07
C ILE A 164 6.77 -4.71 -6.19
N SER A 165 7.23 -4.42 -7.40
CA SER A 165 8.62 -4.04 -7.66
C SER A 165 8.70 -2.73 -8.42
N ASP A 166 9.71 -1.92 -8.10
CA ASP A 166 9.95 -0.60 -8.67
C ASP A 166 8.73 0.34 -8.55
N GLY A 167 7.90 0.12 -7.54
CA GLY A 167 6.72 0.94 -7.29
C GLY A 167 7.14 2.37 -6.99
N LYS A 168 6.64 3.35 -7.74
CA LYS A 168 7.01 4.74 -7.56
C LYS A 168 5.86 5.68 -7.89
N ILE A 169 5.70 6.71 -7.06
CA ILE A 169 4.82 7.85 -7.31
C ILE A 169 5.71 9.09 -7.35
N THR A 170 5.71 9.80 -8.48
CA THR A 170 6.36 11.11 -8.62
C THR A 170 5.30 12.20 -8.53
N PHE A 171 5.48 13.14 -7.60
CA PHE A 171 4.55 14.23 -7.30
C PHE A 171 4.84 15.44 -8.19
N PRO A 172 3.88 16.37 -8.38
CA PRO A 172 4.07 17.57 -9.20
C PRO A 172 5.22 18.48 -8.75
N ASP A 173 5.59 18.43 -7.46
CA ASP A 173 6.73 19.17 -6.91
C ASP A 173 8.10 18.49 -7.16
N GLY A 174 8.11 17.36 -7.86
CA GLY A 174 9.30 16.56 -8.17
C GLY A 174 9.75 15.62 -7.06
N THR A 175 9.14 15.66 -5.88
CA THR A 175 9.39 14.66 -4.83
C THR A 175 8.78 13.32 -5.23
N PHE A 176 9.24 12.23 -4.60
CA PHE A 176 8.75 10.90 -4.92
C PHE A 176 8.56 10.03 -3.68
N TYR A 177 7.76 8.99 -3.84
CA TYR A 177 7.59 7.91 -2.88
C TYR A 177 7.81 6.58 -3.61
N THR A 178 8.55 5.64 -3.01
CA THR A 178 8.79 4.32 -3.59
C THR A 178 8.22 3.19 -2.74
N ARG A 179 7.97 2.04 -3.37
CA ARG A 179 7.42 0.84 -2.74
C ARG A 179 7.88 -0.44 -3.42
N GLU A 180 8.45 -1.29 -2.60
CA GLU A 180 8.61 -2.72 -2.79
C GLU A 180 7.62 -3.43 -1.86
N ALA A 181 7.01 -4.52 -2.30
CA ALA A 181 6.14 -5.32 -1.44
C ALA A 181 6.22 -6.81 -1.77
N ASN A 182 6.11 -7.65 -0.74
CA ASN A 182 5.89 -9.08 -0.88
C ASN A 182 4.90 -9.50 0.21
N ARG A 183 3.66 -9.73 -0.21
CA ARG A 183 2.54 -10.03 0.68
C ARG A 183 1.83 -11.30 0.25
N THR A 184 1.22 -11.97 1.20
CA THR A 184 0.28 -13.06 0.95
C THR A 184 -1.07 -12.65 1.49
N ARG A 185 -2.12 -12.77 0.67
CA ARG A 185 -3.52 -12.59 1.07
C ARG A 185 -4.22 -13.94 1.01
N THR A 186 -4.80 -14.38 2.11
CA THR A 186 -5.50 -15.67 2.22
C THR A 186 -6.93 -15.42 2.65
N TRP A 187 -7.89 -16.04 1.96
CA TRP A 187 -9.28 -16.04 2.40
C TRP A 187 -9.45 -16.87 3.66
N VAL A 188 -10.19 -16.33 4.62
CA VAL A 188 -10.58 -17.04 5.83
C VAL A 188 -12.04 -17.46 5.81
N GLU A 189 -12.92 -16.59 5.31
CA GLU A 189 -14.37 -16.82 5.20
C GLU A 189 -14.89 -16.32 3.85
N GLY A 190 -15.97 -16.93 3.33
CA GLY A 190 -16.68 -16.50 2.11
C GLY A 190 -16.21 -17.14 0.79
N PHE A 191 -15.11 -17.90 0.79
CA PHE A 191 -14.52 -18.44 -0.44
C PHE A 191 -15.49 -19.34 -1.23
N ASP A 192 -16.33 -20.08 -0.51
CA ASP A 192 -17.28 -21.03 -1.08
C ASP A 192 -18.64 -20.38 -1.45
N THR A 193 -18.80 -19.08 -1.17
CA THR A 193 -20.02 -18.27 -1.42
C THR A 193 -19.73 -17.12 -2.39
N PRO A 194 -19.27 -17.40 -3.63
CA PRO A 194 -18.72 -16.39 -4.55
C PRO A 194 -19.68 -15.27 -5.00
N ASN A 195 -20.96 -15.37 -4.66
CA ASN A 195 -21.99 -14.36 -4.94
C ASN A 195 -22.35 -13.51 -3.70
N ILE A 196 -21.76 -13.80 -2.54
CA ILE A 196 -22.05 -13.15 -1.25
C ILE A 196 -20.78 -12.43 -0.75
N ILE A 197 -20.30 -11.43 -1.50
CA ILE A 197 -19.05 -10.71 -1.21
C ILE A 197 -19.00 -10.13 0.22
N LEU A 198 -20.17 -9.89 0.84
CA LEU A 198 -20.28 -9.36 2.19
C LEU A 198 -19.84 -10.34 3.30
N ASP A 199 -19.72 -11.64 3.01
CA ASP A 199 -19.23 -12.63 3.99
C ASP A 199 -17.71 -12.86 3.91
N ASP A 200 -17.03 -12.20 2.96
CA ASP A 200 -15.60 -12.38 2.75
C ASP A 200 -14.76 -11.81 3.90
N GLU A 201 -13.84 -12.64 4.40
CA GLU A 201 -12.76 -12.23 5.29
C GLU A 201 -11.40 -12.67 4.78
N TYR A 202 -10.39 -11.84 5.03
CA TYR A 202 -9.03 -12.05 4.55
C TYR A 202 -8.00 -11.89 5.67
N GLU A 203 -6.94 -12.68 5.58
CA GLU A 203 -5.70 -12.47 6.31
C GLU A 203 -4.59 -12.01 5.37
N ILE A 204 -3.82 -11.02 5.81
CA ILE A 204 -2.66 -10.51 5.08
C ILE A 204 -1.40 -10.70 5.91
N THR A 205 -0.35 -11.22 5.29
CA THR A 205 1.00 -11.34 5.86
C THR A 205 2.04 -10.79 4.87
N GLY A 206 3.26 -10.56 5.35
CA GLY A 206 4.40 -10.18 4.52
C GLY A 206 4.97 -8.80 4.86
N THR A 207 5.64 -8.19 3.88
CA THR A 207 6.43 -6.98 4.07
C THR A 207 6.21 -5.96 2.96
N SER A 208 6.53 -4.71 3.27
CA SER A 208 6.72 -3.65 2.27
C SER A 208 7.81 -2.69 2.72
N SER A 209 8.52 -2.07 1.79
CA SER A 209 9.61 -1.15 2.08
C SER A 209 9.77 -0.12 0.97
N GLY A 210 10.46 0.98 1.25
CA GLY A 210 10.75 1.99 0.24
C GLY A 210 11.36 3.25 0.83
N ILE A 211 11.22 4.34 0.09
CA ILE A 211 11.69 5.67 0.46
C ILE A 211 10.49 6.61 0.36
N ASN A 212 10.22 7.38 1.41
CA ASN A 212 9.15 8.35 1.41
C ASN A 212 9.59 9.71 0.82
N ARG A 213 8.66 10.66 0.72
CA ARG A 213 8.92 12.00 0.15
C ARG A 213 9.91 12.87 0.93
N LYS A 214 10.26 12.47 2.15
CA LYS A 214 11.25 13.10 3.03
C LYS A 214 12.59 12.37 3.00
N GLU A 215 12.75 11.43 2.06
CA GLU A 215 13.95 10.60 1.89
C GLU A 215 14.20 9.62 3.05
N TYR A 216 13.22 9.40 3.93
CA TYR A 216 13.34 8.38 4.96
C TYR A 216 13.10 7.01 4.34
N SER A 217 14.02 6.10 4.64
CA SER A 217 13.83 4.68 4.33
C SER A 217 12.80 4.11 5.28
N TYR A 218 11.86 3.31 4.78
CA TYR A 218 10.86 2.65 5.63
C TYR A 218 10.80 1.15 5.33
N THR A 219 10.46 0.36 6.35
CA THR A 219 10.10 -1.06 6.23
C THR A 219 8.94 -1.36 7.16
N HIS A 220 7.92 -1.99 6.62
CA HIS A 220 6.74 -2.48 7.31
C HIS A 220 6.78 -4.00 7.27
N THR A 221 6.78 -4.64 8.44
CA THR A 221 6.72 -6.10 8.58
C THR A 221 5.47 -6.47 9.35
N ILE A 222 4.58 -7.22 8.72
CA ILE A 222 3.39 -7.75 9.40
C ILE A 222 3.86 -8.82 10.38
N ALA A 223 3.81 -8.50 11.68
CA ALA A 223 4.30 -9.35 12.76
C ALA A 223 3.24 -10.38 13.19
N THR A 224 1.97 -9.97 13.21
CA THR A 224 0.82 -10.88 13.32
C THR A 224 -0.13 -10.61 12.15
N PRO A 225 -0.76 -11.64 11.56
CA PRO A 225 -1.59 -11.48 10.36
C PRO A 225 -2.64 -10.38 10.52
N LEU A 226 -2.73 -9.51 9.52
CA LEU A 226 -3.75 -8.47 9.49
C LEU A 226 -5.07 -9.07 9.04
N ARG A 227 -6.13 -8.87 9.81
CA ARG A 227 -7.48 -9.37 9.48
C ARG A 227 -8.32 -8.25 8.86
N ILE A 228 -8.93 -8.53 7.73
CA ILE A 228 -9.82 -7.61 7.00
C ILE A 228 -11.15 -8.29 6.75
N ARG A 229 -12.26 -7.55 6.91
CA ARG A 229 -13.62 -7.99 6.60
C ARG A 229 -14.22 -7.03 5.59
N ILE A 230 -14.91 -7.51 4.56
CA ILE A 230 -15.53 -6.61 3.56
C ILE A 230 -16.53 -5.64 4.19
N THR A 231 -17.22 -6.08 5.24
CA THR A 231 -18.20 -5.26 5.97
C THR A 231 -17.58 -4.25 6.92
N CYS A 232 -16.25 -4.29 7.11
CA CYS A 232 -15.54 -3.37 7.99
C CYS A 232 -14.56 -2.49 7.19
N PRO A 233 -14.67 -1.15 7.25
CA PRO A 233 -13.74 -0.26 6.54
C PRO A 233 -12.35 -0.19 7.19
N TRP A 234 -12.13 -0.93 8.28
CA TRP A 234 -10.92 -0.93 9.10
C TRP A 234 -10.28 -2.32 9.11
N ILE A 235 -8.96 -2.36 9.23
CA ILE A 235 -8.26 -3.59 9.65
C ILE A 235 -8.67 -3.84 11.10
N VAL A 236 -9.21 -5.03 11.38
CA VAL A 236 -9.84 -5.32 12.68
C VAL A 236 -8.88 -5.92 13.70
N SER A 237 -7.77 -6.51 13.26
CA SER A 237 -6.75 -7.06 14.14
C SER A 237 -5.42 -7.27 13.44
N GLY A 238 -4.38 -7.48 14.22
CA GLY A 238 -3.03 -7.78 13.76
C GLY A 238 -2.07 -6.62 14.02
N THR A 239 -0.79 -6.86 13.77
CA THR A 239 0.28 -5.92 14.15
C THR A 239 1.32 -5.75 13.05
N ILE A 240 1.82 -4.53 12.91
CA ILE A 240 2.89 -4.17 11.99
C ILE A 240 4.07 -3.62 12.79
N ASN A 241 5.25 -4.17 12.57
CA ASN A 241 6.51 -3.57 12.98
C ASN A 241 6.96 -2.60 11.89
N LEU A 242 7.14 -1.35 12.29
CA LEU A 242 7.57 -0.23 11.48
C LEU A 242 9.03 0.06 11.79
N LEU A 243 9.85 0.21 10.75
CA LEU A 243 11.20 0.74 10.83
C LEU A 243 11.26 1.93 9.88
N VAL A 244 11.56 3.13 10.40
CA VAL A 244 11.79 4.34 9.62
C VAL A 244 13.18 4.86 9.95
N ASP A 245 14.10 4.78 9.00
CA ASP A 245 15.54 4.89 9.21
C ASP A 245 16.03 3.95 10.34
N ASP A 246 16.39 4.49 11.50
CA ASP A 246 16.84 3.78 12.70
C ASP A 246 15.77 3.71 13.80
N ILE A 247 14.55 4.20 13.53
CA ILE A 247 13.47 4.32 14.50
C ILE A 247 12.48 3.16 14.31
N THR A 248 12.25 2.41 15.39
CA THR A 248 11.27 1.30 15.41
C THR A 248 9.98 1.72 16.09
N ALA A 249 8.85 1.32 15.52
CA ALA A 249 7.54 1.46 16.13
C ALA A 249 6.67 0.22 15.86
N VAL A 250 5.59 0.07 16.61
CA VAL A 250 4.58 -0.97 16.40
C VAL A 250 3.22 -0.32 16.20
N LEU A 251 2.50 -0.75 15.17
CA LEU A 251 1.09 -0.42 15.00
C LEU A 251 0.26 -1.68 15.27
N ASP A 252 -0.65 -1.60 16.23
CA ASP A 252 -1.56 -2.66 16.63
C ASP A 252 -3.00 -2.26 16.32
N TYR A 253 -3.69 -3.06 15.50
CA TYR A 253 -5.05 -2.79 15.05
C TYR A 253 -6.13 -3.29 16.03
N GLY A 254 -5.74 -3.91 17.15
CA GLY A 254 -6.66 -4.41 18.15
C GLY A 254 -7.00 -5.90 17.98
N ASP A 255 -8.13 -6.29 18.56
CA ASP A 255 -8.48 -7.68 18.86
C ASP A 255 -9.64 -8.24 18.04
N GLY A 256 -10.12 -7.49 17.04
CA GLY A 256 -11.14 -7.95 16.10
C GLY A 256 -12.43 -7.13 16.08
N GLU A 257 -12.56 -6.09 16.91
CA GLU A 257 -13.67 -5.16 16.87
C GLU A 257 -13.65 -4.30 15.59
N CYS A 258 -14.82 -4.09 14.97
CA CYS A 258 -14.92 -3.20 13.82
C CYS A 258 -15.06 -1.75 14.28
N ASP A 259 -13.94 -1.15 14.65
CA ASP A 259 -13.86 0.28 14.95
C ASP A 259 -12.62 0.93 14.33
N ASN A 260 -12.52 2.25 14.47
CA ASN A 260 -11.43 3.02 13.91
C ASN A 260 -10.29 3.26 14.90
N LYS A 261 -10.11 2.41 15.91
CA LYS A 261 -9.07 2.57 16.93
C LYS A 261 -7.89 1.67 16.62
N ALA A 262 -6.70 2.16 16.94
CA ALA A 262 -5.48 1.39 16.91
C ALA A 262 -4.53 1.92 18.00
N THR A 263 -3.53 1.13 18.33
CA THR A 263 -2.48 1.51 19.27
C THR A 263 -1.16 1.61 18.55
N PHE A 264 -0.50 2.77 18.68
CA PHE A 264 0.81 3.04 18.13
C PHE A 264 1.84 3.11 19.25
N ILE A 265 2.91 2.33 19.15
CA ILE A 265 3.92 2.18 20.21
C ILE A 265 5.26 2.59 19.65
N VAL A 266 5.90 3.60 20.26
CA VAL A 266 7.25 4.06 19.92
C VAL A 266 7.98 4.45 21.20
N ASN A 267 9.24 4.06 21.34
CA ASN A 267 10.07 4.40 22.51
C ASN A 267 9.37 4.12 23.86
N ASP A 268 8.74 2.93 23.98
CA ASP A 268 7.94 2.49 25.14
C ASP A 268 6.73 3.37 25.49
N THR A 269 6.40 4.35 24.65
CA THR A 269 5.24 5.21 24.78
C THR A 269 4.09 4.69 23.93
N VAL A 270 2.91 4.64 24.52
CA VAL A 270 1.70 4.11 23.90
C VAL A 270 0.76 5.25 23.52
N TYR A 271 0.42 5.33 22.23
CA TYR A 271 -0.49 6.29 21.65
C TYR A 271 -1.76 5.60 21.16
N ASN A 272 -2.92 6.02 21.68
CA ASN A 272 -4.20 5.61 21.10
C ASN A 272 -4.49 6.52 19.91
N ILE A 273 -4.60 5.93 18.73
CA ILE A 273 -4.82 6.66 17.49
C ILE A 273 -6.18 6.32 16.88
N THR A 274 -6.65 7.23 16.04
CA THR A 274 -7.86 7.04 15.24
C THR A 274 -7.48 6.87 13.78
N LEU A 275 -7.85 5.74 13.22
CA LEU A 275 -7.68 5.43 11.80
C LEU A 275 -8.58 6.34 10.95
N ARG A 276 -8.08 6.71 9.77
CA ARG A 276 -8.85 7.45 8.75
C ARG A 276 -9.33 6.47 7.68
N GLY A 277 -10.62 6.56 7.35
CA GLY A 277 -11.34 5.51 6.61
C GLY A 277 -10.85 5.31 5.19
N HIS A 278 -10.93 4.07 4.72
CA HIS A 278 -10.57 3.66 3.37
C HIS A 278 -11.69 3.93 2.33
N HIS A 279 -12.89 4.27 2.79
CA HIS A 279 -14.04 4.61 1.94
C HIS A 279 -14.58 5.98 2.32
N ASN A 280 -14.13 7.00 1.58
CA ASN A 280 -14.83 8.24 1.21
C ASN A 280 -13.80 9.23 0.63
N GLN A 281 -13.21 8.90 -0.52
CA GLN A 281 -12.72 9.86 -1.51
C GLN A 281 -12.98 9.26 -2.90
#